data_AF-A0A9E3WR74-F1
#
_entry.id   AF-A0A9E3WR74-F1
#
_cell.length_a   1.000
_cell.length_b   1.000
_cell.length_c   1.000
_cell.angle_alpha   90.00
_cell.angle_beta   90.00
_cell.angle_gamma   90.00
#
_symmetry.space_group_name_H-M   'P 1'
#
loop_
_entity.id
_entity.type
_entity.pdbx_description
1 polymer ?
#
loop_
_entity_poly.entity_id
_entity_poly.type
_entity_poly.pdbx_seq_one_letter_code
_entity_poly.pdbx_strand_id
1 'polypeptide(L)'
;MPLELIAHAFSAHLASSVNRCLEWEAETAAVIAELVASTLDQADASAACQTAARMLGHKFRLPEVAIGLSDERGKCRLLGKYHDCESSAASHAEVETAEYESAFQATLFGSSDVVCEAELVGTSEADSRWPASCRKLTERLGCARLLLLPLATANDDSVGVVAMAVSATDASGAEAATTTPSSEQAERLDERLDERCRELLKVFCAARQPLALALRRVRESPLDNGTMSRMRRAALRRRTLLMALIAIAAAGVLAVPFPYRMRCDCVAEPIARRYVAVPFDVDLLGTSVEPGDEVRQGDLLAELDGRTIRLEMATLAAERAQAVKQRDAKYAEQDVAGMQLAALEIERLDVKLRLLERQVAQLAVRSPIDGVVIAGDLQRAEGVPLQLGQTLFE
;
A
#
# COMPACT_ATOMS: atom_id res chain seq x y z
N MET A 1 24.67 -25.37 -13.86
CA MET A 1 25.38 -24.08 -14.10
C MET A 1 24.93 -23.30 -15.36
N PRO A 2 24.01 -23.75 -16.25
CA PRO A 2 23.51 -22.86 -17.33
C PRO A 2 22.10 -22.28 -17.11
N LEU A 3 21.28 -22.84 -16.20
CA LEU A 3 19.87 -22.42 -16.03
C LEU A 3 19.69 -21.11 -15.25
N GLU A 4 20.57 -20.81 -14.28
CA GLU A 4 20.46 -19.57 -13.49
C GLU A 4 20.87 -18.31 -14.27
N LEU A 5 21.80 -18.44 -15.23
CA LEU A 5 22.21 -17.32 -16.09
C LEU A 5 21.11 -16.92 -17.09
N ILE A 6 20.32 -17.88 -17.58
CA ILE A 6 19.21 -17.61 -18.51
C ILE A 6 18.04 -16.95 -17.76
N ALA A 7 17.75 -17.38 -16.53
CA ALA A 7 16.70 -16.76 -15.70
C ALA A 7 17.03 -15.31 -15.31
N HIS A 8 18.30 -15.01 -15.01
CA HIS A 8 18.73 -13.64 -14.71
C HIS A 8 18.72 -12.71 -15.94
N ALA A 9 19.08 -13.22 -17.12
CA ALA A 9 18.99 -12.43 -18.36
C ALA A 9 17.54 -12.15 -18.76
N PHE A 10 16.64 -13.12 -18.59
CA PHE A 10 15.22 -12.98 -18.94
C PHE A 10 14.48 -12.02 -17.99
N SER A 11 14.77 -12.08 -16.68
CA SER A 11 14.18 -11.17 -15.69
C SER A 11 14.68 -9.72 -15.84
N ALA A 12 15.96 -9.52 -16.16
CA ALA A 12 16.51 -8.20 -16.44
C ALA A 12 15.91 -7.60 -17.73
N HIS A 13 15.68 -8.41 -18.76
CA HIS A 13 15.08 -7.93 -20.00
C HIS A 13 13.60 -7.58 -19.83
N LEU A 14 12.83 -8.41 -19.11
CA LEU A 14 11.43 -8.13 -18.75
C LEU A 14 11.29 -6.90 -17.84
N ALA A 15 12.19 -6.71 -16.87
CA ALA A 15 12.18 -5.50 -16.04
C ALA A 15 12.48 -4.25 -16.88
N SER A 16 13.42 -4.33 -17.83
CA SER A 16 13.76 -3.20 -18.71
C SER A 16 12.67 -2.86 -19.74
N SER A 17 11.86 -3.83 -20.15
CA SER A 17 10.74 -3.62 -21.08
C SER A 17 9.50 -3.12 -20.35
N VAL A 18 9.22 -3.63 -19.15
CA VAL A 18 8.13 -3.14 -18.28
C VAL A 18 8.42 -1.71 -17.82
N ASN A 19 9.65 -1.38 -17.44
CA ASN A 19 9.99 -0.02 -17.01
C ASN A 19 9.93 0.98 -18.16
N ARG A 20 10.33 0.59 -19.38
CA ARG A 20 10.14 1.41 -20.60
C ARG A 20 8.67 1.58 -20.98
N CYS A 21 7.83 0.57 -20.80
CA CYS A 21 6.38 0.72 -20.97
C CYS A 21 5.78 1.69 -19.95
N LEU A 22 6.16 1.59 -18.67
CA LEU A 22 5.65 2.48 -17.61
C LEU A 22 6.11 3.93 -17.78
N GLU A 23 7.37 4.16 -18.17
CA GLU A 23 7.88 5.49 -18.50
C GLU A 23 7.16 6.08 -19.74
N TRP A 24 6.94 5.26 -20.78
CA TRP A 24 6.20 5.69 -21.98
C TRP A 24 4.72 6.01 -21.68
N GLU A 25 4.05 5.25 -20.82
CA GLU A 25 2.67 5.53 -20.40
C GLU A 25 2.59 6.84 -19.57
N ALA A 26 3.58 7.11 -18.72
CA ALA A 26 3.62 8.32 -17.90
C ALA A 26 3.89 9.58 -18.74
N GLU A 27 4.86 9.54 -19.66
CA GLU A 27 5.12 10.65 -20.58
C GLU A 27 3.92 10.91 -21.50
N THR A 28 3.32 9.85 -22.05
CA THR A 28 2.13 9.95 -22.91
C THR A 28 0.93 10.52 -22.15
N ALA A 29 0.68 10.08 -20.92
CA ALA A 29 -0.40 10.62 -20.08
C ALA A 29 -0.17 12.09 -19.73
N ALA A 30 1.07 12.50 -19.44
CA ALA A 30 1.41 13.90 -19.19
C ALA A 30 1.18 14.76 -20.44
N VAL A 31 1.57 14.27 -21.62
CA VAL A 31 1.30 14.95 -22.89
C VAL A 31 -0.20 15.15 -23.12
N ILE A 32 -0.99 14.09 -22.92
CA ILE A 32 -2.44 14.12 -23.12
C ILE A 32 -3.09 15.07 -22.12
N ALA A 33 -2.69 15.03 -20.85
CA ALA A 33 -3.22 15.91 -19.82
C ALA A 33 -2.93 17.39 -20.12
N GLU A 34 -1.71 17.71 -20.54
CA GLU A 34 -1.31 19.06 -20.91
C GLU A 34 -2.10 19.56 -22.13
N LEU A 35 -2.26 18.71 -23.15
CA LEU A 35 -3.04 19.01 -24.36
C LEU A 35 -4.52 19.24 -24.05
N VAL A 36 -5.11 18.46 -23.15
CA VAL A 36 -6.52 18.62 -22.73
C VAL A 36 -6.70 19.86 -21.87
N ALA A 37 -5.77 20.14 -20.96
CA ALA A 37 -5.84 21.33 -20.10
C ALA A 37 -5.74 22.62 -20.92
N SER A 38 -4.80 22.69 -21.86
CA SER A 38 -4.59 23.88 -22.71
C SER A 38 -5.74 24.12 -23.69
N THR A 39 -6.40 23.05 -24.16
CA THR A 39 -7.59 23.15 -25.02
C THR A 39 -8.82 23.61 -24.25
N LEU A 40 -9.03 23.10 -23.03
CA LEU A 40 -10.14 23.51 -22.17
C LEU A 40 -10.02 24.95 -21.64
N ASP A 41 -8.81 25.51 -21.58
CA ASP A 41 -8.57 26.90 -21.15
C ASP A 41 -8.98 27.94 -22.23
N GLN A 42 -9.20 27.51 -23.47
CA GLN A 42 -9.57 28.41 -24.56
C GLN A 42 -11.06 28.78 -24.51
N ALA A 43 -11.35 30.04 -24.84
CA ALA A 43 -12.72 30.57 -24.84
C ALA A 43 -13.57 30.09 -26.02
N ASP A 44 -12.95 29.83 -27.18
CA ASP A 44 -13.63 29.52 -28.44
C ASP A 44 -13.10 28.23 -29.06
N ALA A 45 -13.98 27.49 -29.77
CA ALA A 45 -13.61 26.24 -30.43
C ALA A 45 -12.47 26.40 -31.46
N SER A 46 -12.41 27.52 -32.18
CA SER A 46 -11.31 27.79 -33.11
C SER A 46 -9.98 28.02 -32.37
N ALA A 47 -9.99 28.75 -31.26
CA ALA A 47 -8.80 28.96 -30.43
C ALA A 47 -8.32 27.64 -29.80
N ALA A 48 -9.25 26.78 -29.36
CA ALA A 48 -8.96 25.45 -28.84
C ALA A 48 -8.31 24.56 -29.91
N CYS A 49 -8.90 24.46 -31.11
CA CYS A 49 -8.33 23.69 -32.22
C CYS A 49 -6.96 24.22 -32.66
N GLN A 50 -6.78 25.54 -32.71
CA GLN A 50 -5.50 26.15 -33.07
C GLN A 50 -4.41 25.86 -32.02
N THR A 51 -4.76 25.87 -30.73
CA THR A 51 -3.84 25.58 -29.63
C THR A 51 -3.46 24.09 -29.62
N ALA A 52 -4.42 23.20 -29.82
CA ALA A 52 -4.17 21.78 -29.98
C ALA A 52 -3.25 21.49 -31.16
N ALA A 53 -3.57 22.02 -32.36
CA ALA A 53 -2.77 21.81 -33.56
C ALA A 53 -1.32 22.27 -33.35
N ARG A 54 -1.11 23.43 -32.72
CA ARG A 54 0.23 23.97 -32.42
C ARG A 54 1.02 23.09 -31.45
N MET A 55 0.37 22.64 -30.37
CA MET A 55 1.02 21.79 -29.38
C MET A 55 1.42 20.44 -29.97
N LEU A 56 0.55 19.83 -30.76
CA LEU A 56 0.84 18.56 -31.44
C LEU A 56 1.98 18.72 -32.44
N GLY A 57 1.94 19.78 -33.25
CA GLY A 57 3.01 20.09 -34.20
C GLY A 57 4.37 20.25 -33.54
N HIS A 58 4.47 21.10 -32.52
CA HIS A 58 5.73 21.36 -31.83
C HIS A 58 6.25 20.15 -31.05
N LYS A 59 5.36 19.41 -30.37
CA LYS A 59 5.76 18.32 -29.47
C LYS A 59 6.20 17.06 -30.23
N PHE A 60 5.55 16.77 -31.36
CA PHE A 60 5.88 15.61 -32.21
C PHE A 60 6.77 15.95 -33.41
N ARG A 61 7.17 17.23 -33.55
CA ARG A 61 7.95 17.77 -34.68
C ARG A 61 7.31 17.41 -36.02
N LEU A 62 6.02 17.72 -36.15
CA LEU A 62 5.27 17.46 -37.37
C LEU A 62 5.29 18.70 -38.26
N PRO A 63 5.56 18.56 -39.57
CA PRO A 63 5.59 19.68 -40.50
C PRO A 63 4.23 20.36 -40.62
N GLU A 64 3.14 19.59 -40.50
CA GLU A 64 1.78 20.11 -40.64
C GLU A 64 0.77 19.32 -39.80
N VAL A 65 -0.04 20.04 -39.03
CA VAL A 65 -1.15 19.47 -38.25
C VAL A 65 -2.39 20.31 -38.47
N ALA A 66 -3.50 19.68 -38.84
CA ALA A 66 -4.77 20.36 -39.06
C ALA A 66 -5.88 19.67 -38.27
N ILE A 67 -6.74 20.46 -37.62
CA ILE A 67 -7.87 19.96 -36.82
C ILE A 67 -9.15 20.58 -37.36
N GLY A 68 -10.06 19.69 -37.76
CA GLY A 68 -11.42 20.05 -38.13
C GLY A 68 -12.43 19.53 -37.12
N LEU A 69 -13.51 20.27 -36.89
CA LEU A 69 -14.64 19.81 -36.10
C LEU A 69 -15.87 19.63 -36.99
N SER A 70 -16.65 18.60 -36.69
CA SER A 70 -17.97 18.42 -37.28
C SER A 70 -18.94 19.44 -36.67
N ASP A 71 -19.81 20.01 -37.49
CA ASP A 71 -20.98 20.75 -37.01
C ASP A 71 -22.11 19.77 -36.66
N GLU A 72 -23.18 20.23 -36.01
CA GLU A 72 -24.37 19.41 -35.67
C GLU A 72 -25.01 18.76 -36.91
N ARG A 73 -24.76 19.33 -38.10
CA ARG A 73 -25.23 18.83 -39.40
C ARG A 73 -24.29 17.79 -40.03
N GLY A 74 -23.24 17.37 -39.33
CA GLY A 74 -22.24 16.42 -39.83
C GLY A 74 -21.27 16.99 -40.87
N LYS A 75 -21.23 18.31 -41.06
CA LYS A 75 -20.27 18.98 -41.95
C LYS A 75 -18.99 19.30 -41.20
N CYS A 76 -17.85 18.82 -41.69
CA CYS A 76 -16.54 19.10 -41.11
C CYS A 76 -16.00 20.45 -41.59
N ARG A 77 -15.55 21.29 -40.65
CA ARG A 77 -14.87 22.57 -40.96
C ARG A 77 -13.48 22.60 -40.33
N LEU A 78 -12.50 23.12 -41.07
CA LEU A 78 -11.15 23.35 -40.54
C LEU A 78 -11.19 24.52 -39.53
N LEU A 79 -10.72 24.29 -38.31
CA LEU A 79 -10.75 25.29 -37.23
C LEU A 79 -9.37 25.64 -36.67
N GLY A 80 -8.39 24.75 -36.84
CA GLY A 80 -7.01 24.99 -36.41
C GLY A 80 -6.02 24.38 -37.38
N LYS A 81 -4.94 25.11 -37.67
CA LYS A 81 -3.86 24.65 -38.56
C LYS A 81 -2.50 25.07 -37.98
N TYR A 82 -1.58 24.13 -37.92
CA TYR A 82 -0.18 24.35 -37.59
C TYR A 82 0.68 23.97 -38.79
N HIS A 83 1.69 24.79 -39.07
CA HIS A 83 2.71 24.54 -40.08
C HIS A 83 4.06 24.95 -39.51
N ASP A 84 5.07 24.10 -39.68
CA ASP A 84 6.43 24.38 -39.18
C ASP A 84 7.21 25.22 -40.21
N CYS A 85 7.72 26.39 -39.80
CA CYS A 85 8.38 27.34 -40.69
C CYS A 85 9.84 26.99 -41.03
N GLU A 86 10.45 26.02 -40.35
CA GLU A 86 11.88 25.69 -40.52
C GLU A 86 12.15 24.63 -41.60
N SER A 87 11.11 23.97 -42.14
CA SER A 87 11.25 22.97 -43.20
C SER A 87 11.15 23.61 -44.60
N SER A 88 12.26 23.58 -45.34
CA SER A 88 12.42 24.14 -46.68
C SER A 88 11.45 23.55 -47.72
N ALA A 89 10.44 24.32 -48.15
CA ALA A 89 10.18 24.72 -49.55
C ALA A 89 8.80 25.42 -49.67
N ALA A 90 8.79 26.54 -50.38
CA ALA A 90 7.68 27.49 -50.53
C ALA A 90 6.45 26.98 -51.33
N SER A 91 6.04 25.71 -51.18
CA SER A 91 4.88 25.11 -51.88
C SER A 91 3.72 24.66 -50.98
N HIS A 92 3.89 24.57 -49.65
CA HIS A 92 2.91 23.94 -48.75
C HIS A 92 2.00 24.91 -47.99
N ALA A 93 2.38 26.20 -47.91
CA ALA A 93 1.64 27.18 -47.11
C ALA A 93 0.24 27.54 -47.65
N GLU A 94 -0.03 27.32 -48.95
CA GLU A 94 -1.29 27.68 -49.63
C GLU A 94 -2.14 26.45 -50.00
N VAL A 95 -2.26 25.46 -49.12
CA VAL A 95 -3.34 24.48 -49.25
C VAL A 95 -4.66 25.13 -48.87
N GLU A 96 -5.64 25.12 -49.78
CA GLU A 96 -6.94 25.75 -49.56
C GLU A 96 -7.74 25.00 -48.47
N THR A 97 -8.46 25.76 -47.63
CA THR A 97 -9.36 25.23 -46.59
C THR A 97 -10.32 24.17 -47.15
N ALA A 98 -10.80 24.36 -48.39
CA ALA A 98 -11.74 23.44 -49.04
C ALA A 98 -11.18 22.02 -49.21
N GLU A 99 -9.86 21.86 -49.33
CA GLU A 99 -9.25 20.55 -49.53
C GLU A 99 -9.12 19.77 -48.23
N TYR A 100 -8.78 20.45 -47.14
CA TYR A 100 -8.88 19.87 -45.80
C TYR A 100 -10.31 19.46 -45.47
N GLU A 101 -11.28 20.35 -45.71
CA GLU A 101 -12.69 20.03 -45.44
C GLU A 101 -13.17 18.84 -46.28
N SER A 102 -12.75 18.74 -47.54
CA SER A 102 -13.10 17.60 -48.41
C SER A 102 -12.46 16.29 -47.96
N ALA A 103 -11.20 16.33 -47.48
CA ALA A 103 -10.53 15.17 -46.91
C ALA A 103 -11.15 14.75 -45.58
N PHE A 104 -11.38 15.69 -44.66
CA PHE A 104 -12.02 15.45 -43.36
C PHE A 104 -13.43 14.90 -43.50
N GLN A 105 -14.21 15.44 -44.44
CA GLN A 105 -15.56 14.94 -44.70
C GLN A 105 -15.53 13.48 -45.19
N ALA A 106 -14.57 13.13 -46.05
CA ALA A 106 -14.42 11.75 -46.53
C ALA A 106 -13.99 10.79 -45.40
N THR A 107 -13.11 11.22 -44.49
CA THR A 107 -12.69 10.43 -43.32
C THR A 107 -13.84 10.18 -42.35
N LEU A 108 -14.71 11.17 -42.11
CA LEU A 108 -15.85 11.03 -41.20
C LEU A 108 -16.90 10.01 -41.66
N PHE A 109 -17.03 9.78 -42.97
CA PHE A 109 -17.97 8.81 -43.53
C PHE A 109 -17.39 7.39 -43.63
N GLY A 110 -16.08 7.22 -43.43
CA GLY A 110 -15.43 5.92 -43.34
C GLY A 110 -15.63 5.27 -41.97
N SER A 111 -15.69 3.94 -41.91
CA SER A 111 -15.81 3.18 -40.65
C SER A 111 -14.79 3.61 -39.59
N SER A 112 -15.22 3.66 -38.33
CA SER A 112 -14.67 4.35 -37.14
C SER A 112 -13.20 4.05 -36.74
N ASP A 113 -12.51 3.17 -37.47
CA ASP A 113 -11.15 2.66 -37.16
C ASP A 113 -10.09 3.01 -38.20
N VAL A 114 -10.45 3.71 -39.28
CA VAL A 114 -9.54 3.81 -40.43
C VAL A 114 -8.55 4.98 -40.28
N VAL A 115 -7.29 4.61 -40.03
CA VAL A 115 -6.10 5.42 -40.29
C VAL A 115 -5.90 5.48 -41.81
N CYS A 116 -6.13 6.64 -42.45
CA CYS A 116 -5.64 6.83 -43.81
C CYS A 116 -4.13 6.97 -43.76
N GLU A 117 -3.41 6.18 -44.55
CA GLU A 117 -1.99 6.35 -44.82
C GLU A 117 -1.86 6.48 -46.33
N ALA A 118 -1.68 7.71 -46.81
CA ALA A 118 -1.50 7.98 -48.22
C ALA A 118 0.00 8.08 -48.52
N GLU A 119 0.48 7.24 -49.42
CA GLU A 119 1.89 7.09 -49.78
C GLU A 119 2.21 7.88 -51.06
N LEU A 120 3.33 8.62 -51.06
CA LEU A 120 3.73 9.46 -52.19
C LEU A 120 4.69 8.74 -53.18
N VAL A 121 4.98 7.45 -52.97
CA VAL A 121 5.92 6.69 -53.82
C VAL A 121 5.21 5.49 -54.44
N GLY A 122 5.19 5.44 -55.77
CA GLY A 122 4.46 4.44 -56.53
C GLY A 122 5.06 3.05 -56.41
N THR A 123 4.45 2.19 -55.60
CA THR A 123 4.48 0.73 -55.78
C THR A 123 3.14 0.09 -55.39
N SER A 124 2.49 -0.50 -56.41
CA SER A 124 1.59 -1.67 -56.37
C SER A 124 0.29 -1.66 -55.52
N GLU A 125 -0.84 -1.70 -56.23
CA GLU A 125 -2.12 -2.40 -55.92
C GLU A 125 -2.91 -2.11 -54.63
N ALA A 126 -2.44 -1.25 -53.71
CA ALA A 126 -3.24 -0.82 -52.53
C ALA A 126 -4.15 0.40 -52.78
N ASP A 127 -4.14 0.95 -54.00
CA ASP A 127 -4.61 2.30 -54.36
C ASP A 127 -6.15 2.46 -54.49
N SER A 128 -6.96 1.41 -54.25
CA SER A 128 -8.42 1.46 -54.46
C SER A 128 -9.27 1.67 -53.20
N ARG A 129 -8.65 1.71 -52.01
CA ARG A 129 -9.38 1.77 -50.73
C ARG A 129 -9.66 3.19 -50.23
N TRP A 130 -9.01 4.21 -50.83
CA TRP A 130 -8.93 5.56 -50.25
C TRP A 130 -9.70 6.61 -51.05
N PRO A 131 -10.34 7.60 -50.39
CA PRO A 131 -10.97 8.71 -51.08
C PRO A 131 -9.96 9.55 -51.88
N ALA A 132 -10.32 9.93 -53.10
CA ALA A 132 -9.48 10.77 -53.97
C ALA A 132 -9.09 12.12 -53.33
N SER A 133 -9.89 12.63 -52.38
CA SER A 133 -9.60 13.85 -51.63
C SER A 133 -8.37 13.71 -50.73
N CYS A 134 -8.14 12.55 -50.12
CA CYS A 134 -6.97 12.29 -49.28
C CYS A 134 -5.69 12.23 -50.11
N ARG A 135 -5.74 11.60 -51.30
CA ARG A 135 -4.63 11.54 -52.25
C ARG A 135 -4.24 12.93 -52.73
N LYS A 136 -5.23 13.72 -53.17
CA LYS A 136 -5.01 15.10 -53.62
C LYS A 136 -4.39 15.98 -52.53
N LEU A 137 -4.83 15.80 -51.27
CA LEU A 137 -4.28 16.53 -50.13
C LEU A 137 -2.82 16.14 -49.86
N THR A 138 -2.50 14.84 -49.94
CA THR A 138 -1.14 14.32 -49.74
C THR A 138 -0.18 14.82 -50.82
N GLU A 139 -0.60 14.78 -52.09
CA GLU A 139 0.16 15.31 -53.23
C GLU A 139 0.45 16.82 -53.06
N ARG A 140 -0.52 17.60 -52.57
CA ARG A 140 -0.33 19.05 -52.33
C ARG A 140 0.50 19.37 -51.09
N LEU A 141 0.38 18.57 -50.05
CA LEU A 141 1.20 18.68 -48.85
C LEU A 141 2.63 18.19 -49.07
N GLY A 142 2.91 17.48 -50.16
CA GLY A 142 4.23 16.92 -50.46
C GLY A 142 4.80 16.05 -49.34
N CYS A 143 3.93 15.50 -48.49
CA CYS A 143 4.33 14.71 -47.34
C CYS A 143 4.50 13.24 -47.72
N ALA A 144 5.46 12.56 -47.10
CA ALA A 144 5.68 11.14 -47.38
C ALA A 144 4.45 10.32 -46.98
N ARG A 145 3.82 10.68 -45.85
CA ARG A 145 2.60 10.06 -45.34
C ARG A 145 1.66 11.08 -44.72
N LEU A 146 0.36 10.89 -44.93
CA LEU A 146 -0.70 11.69 -44.30
C LEU A 146 -1.57 10.80 -43.42
N LEU A 147 -1.59 11.08 -42.12
CA LEU A 147 -2.43 10.39 -41.12
C LEU A 147 -3.70 11.21 -40.85
N LEU A 148 -4.87 10.61 -41.07
CA LEU A 148 -6.17 11.19 -40.75
C LEU A 148 -6.86 10.35 -39.67
N LEU A 149 -7.11 10.95 -38.50
CA LEU A 149 -7.71 10.26 -37.36
C LEU A 149 -9.04 10.92 -36.94
N PRO A 150 -10.16 10.19 -36.95
CA PRO A 150 -11.42 10.71 -36.46
C PRO A 150 -11.40 10.84 -34.93
N LEU A 151 -11.82 12.00 -34.44
CA LEU A 151 -12.08 12.27 -33.03
C LEU A 151 -13.50 11.84 -32.72
N ALA A 152 -13.67 10.70 -32.07
CA ALA A 152 -14.97 10.21 -31.64
C ALA A 152 -15.02 10.03 -30.11
N THR A 153 -16.20 10.28 -29.55
CA THR A 153 -16.48 9.98 -28.14
C THR A 153 -16.77 8.49 -27.93
N ALA A 154 -16.92 8.06 -26.68
CA ALA A 154 -17.23 6.66 -26.35
C ALA A 154 -18.54 6.14 -26.96
N ASN A 155 -19.45 7.03 -27.37
CA ASN A 155 -20.72 6.69 -28.02
C ASN A 155 -20.62 6.64 -29.56
N ASP A 156 -19.41 6.66 -30.12
CA ASP A 156 -19.11 6.74 -31.56
C ASP A 156 -19.64 8.00 -32.27
N ASP A 157 -20.02 9.03 -31.50
CA ASP A 157 -20.30 10.36 -32.05
C ASP A 157 -18.99 10.99 -32.54
N SER A 158 -18.89 11.24 -33.85
CA SER A 158 -17.76 11.93 -34.45
C SER A 158 -17.81 13.43 -34.17
N VAL A 159 -16.83 13.90 -33.40
CA VAL A 159 -16.65 15.32 -33.00
C VAL A 159 -15.83 16.08 -34.03
N GLY A 160 -14.91 15.41 -34.73
CA GLY A 160 -14.00 16.04 -35.69
C GLY A 160 -12.96 15.08 -36.27
N VAL A 161 -11.95 15.63 -36.95
CA VAL A 161 -10.83 14.89 -37.54
C VAL A 161 -9.53 15.66 -37.29
N VAL A 162 -8.45 14.92 -37.00
CA VAL A 162 -7.09 15.45 -36.96
C VAL A 162 -6.31 14.90 -38.16
N ALA A 163 -5.75 15.78 -38.98
CA ALA A 163 -4.75 15.47 -40.00
C ALA A 163 -3.35 15.75 -39.49
N MET A 164 -2.42 14.85 -39.77
CA MET A 164 -1.00 15.01 -39.48
C MET A 164 -0.19 14.59 -40.71
N ALA A 165 0.62 15.51 -41.22
CA ALA A 165 1.58 15.20 -42.27
C ALA A 165 2.88 14.71 -41.63
N VAL A 166 3.47 13.65 -42.20
CA VAL A 166 4.77 13.11 -41.80
C VAL A 166 5.73 13.28 -42.99
N SER A 167 6.85 13.96 -42.77
CA SER A 167 7.87 14.16 -43.81
C SER A 167 8.95 13.09 -43.72
N ALA A 168 9.57 12.76 -44.86
CA ALA A 168 10.75 11.89 -44.92
C ALA A 168 11.94 12.46 -44.14
N THR A 169 12.03 13.79 -44.02
CA THR A 169 13.08 14.49 -43.27
C THR A 169 12.99 14.28 -41.76
N ASP A 170 11.82 13.94 -41.24
CA ASP A 170 11.62 13.74 -39.79
C ASP A 170 12.07 12.32 -39.37
N ALA A 171 12.07 11.39 -40.32
CA ALA A 171 12.53 10.03 -40.13
C ALA A 171 14.07 9.94 -40.16
N SER A 172 14.77 10.74 -41.00
CA SER A 172 16.22 10.79 -41.08
C SER A 172 16.76 12.04 -40.36
N GLY A 173 17.30 11.86 -39.15
CA GLY A 173 18.02 12.94 -38.46
C GLY A 173 19.17 13.50 -39.32
N ALA A 174 18.92 14.67 -39.90
CA ALA A 174 19.82 15.57 -40.63
C ALA A 174 20.31 15.18 -42.06
N GLU A 175 20.24 16.21 -42.91
CA GLU A 175 20.81 16.45 -44.24
C GLU A 175 20.29 15.66 -45.45
N ALA A 176 19.42 16.33 -46.22
CA ALA A 176 19.07 16.01 -47.58
C ALA A 176 20.33 16.08 -48.50
N ALA A 177 20.86 14.91 -48.85
CA ALA A 177 21.79 14.77 -49.97
C ALA A 177 20.98 14.55 -51.27
N THR A 178 21.27 15.37 -52.27
CA THR A 178 20.55 15.59 -53.53
C THR A 178 20.76 14.47 -54.56
N THR A 179 20.63 13.21 -54.15
CA THR A 179 20.77 12.04 -55.04
C THR A 179 19.58 11.11 -54.89
N THR A 180 19.01 10.70 -56.03
CA THR A 180 17.95 9.69 -56.13
C THR A 180 18.32 8.47 -55.28
N PRO A 181 17.48 8.07 -54.31
CA PRO A 181 17.81 6.97 -53.40
C PRO A 181 17.96 5.66 -54.18
N SER A 182 18.97 4.86 -53.82
CA SER A 182 19.06 3.48 -54.30
C SER A 182 17.90 2.64 -53.78
N SER A 183 17.54 1.54 -54.44
CA SER A 183 16.40 0.69 -54.05
C SER A 183 16.45 0.23 -52.58
N GLU A 184 17.65 -0.01 -52.04
CA GLU A 184 17.85 -0.36 -50.62
C GLU A 184 17.66 0.82 -49.65
N GLN A 185 17.91 2.06 -50.10
CA GLN A 185 17.70 3.27 -49.28
C GLN A 185 16.21 3.63 -49.20
N ALA A 186 15.46 3.39 -50.28
CA ALA A 186 14.02 3.59 -50.30
C ALA A 186 13.31 2.64 -49.33
N GLU A 187 13.66 1.35 -49.33
CA GLU A 187 13.06 0.35 -48.44
C GLU A 187 13.36 0.63 -46.95
N ARG A 188 14.59 1.05 -46.62
CA ARG A 188 14.96 1.46 -45.25
C ARG A 188 14.29 2.75 -44.78
N LEU A 189 14.00 3.68 -45.70
CA LEU A 189 13.30 4.91 -45.38
C LEU A 189 11.83 4.60 -45.09
N ASP A 190 11.23 3.70 -45.85
CA ASP A 190 9.85 3.28 -45.70
C ASP A 190 9.61 2.55 -44.36
N GLU A 191 10.50 1.63 -43.97
CA GLU A 191 10.44 0.95 -42.67
C GLU A 191 10.55 1.94 -41.48
N ARG A 192 11.34 3.01 -41.63
CA ARG A 192 11.45 4.07 -40.60
C ARG A 192 10.21 4.95 -40.55
N LEU A 193 9.59 5.22 -41.69
CA LEU A 193 8.33 5.96 -41.76
C LEU A 193 7.20 5.13 -41.13
N ASP A 194 7.14 3.83 -41.39
CA ASP A 194 6.21 2.89 -40.74
C ASP A 194 6.31 2.93 -39.23
N GLU A 195 7.53 2.85 -38.68
CA GLU A 195 7.70 2.86 -37.23
C GLU A 195 7.30 4.22 -36.64
N ARG A 196 7.64 5.34 -37.30
CA ARG A 196 7.25 6.69 -36.88
C ARG A 196 5.72 6.86 -36.90
N CYS A 197 5.05 6.41 -37.96
CA CYS A 197 3.59 6.41 -38.04
C CYS A 197 2.98 5.58 -36.91
N ARG A 198 3.53 4.39 -36.64
CA ARG A 198 3.05 3.50 -35.57
C ARG A 198 3.20 4.10 -34.18
N GLU A 199 4.30 4.79 -33.90
CA GLU A 199 4.50 5.50 -32.63
C GLU A 199 3.49 6.64 -32.44
N LEU A 200 3.30 7.46 -33.47
CA LEU A 200 2.32 8.55 -33.44
C LEU A 200 0.91 7.97 -33.22
N LEU A 201 0.52 6.96 -34.00
CA LEU A 201 -0.81 6.34 -33.89
C LEU A 201 -1.10 5.82 -32.48
N LYS A 202 -0.13 5.21 -31.79
CA LYS A 202 -0.32 4.75 -30.40
C LYS A 202 -0.70 5.90 -29.46
N VAL A 203 0.01 7.02 -29.53
CA VAL A 203 -0.24 8.19 -28.67
C VAL A 203 -1.56 8.86 -29.02
N PHE A 204 -1.84 9.03 -30.31
CA PHE A 204 -3.05 9.71 -30.77
C PHE A 204 -4.32 8.89 -30.57
N CYS A 205 -4.25 7.55 -30.69
CA CYS A 205 -5.36 6.67 -30.32
C CYS A 205 -5.70 6.80 -28.83
N ALA A 206 -4.69 6.92 -27.95
CA ALA A 206 -4.92 7.17 -26.53
C ALA A 206 -5.49 8.59 -26.25
N ALA A 207 -5.04 9.58 -27.01
CA ALA A 207 -5.51 10.97 -26.90
C ALA A 207 -6.90 11.22 -27.53
N ARG A 208 -7.39 10.32 -28.39
CA ARG A 208 -8.60 10.49 -29.21
C ARG A 208 -9.82 10.87 -28.39
N GLN A 209 -10.15 10.09 -27.37
CA GLN A 209 -11.32 10.31 -26.53
C GLN A 209 -11.22 11.59 -25.66
N PRO A 210 -10.14 11.81 -24.89
CA PRO A 210 -10.06 12.99 -24.03
C PRO A 210 -9.99 14.30 -24.83
N LEU A 211 -9.34 14.31 -26.00
CA LEU A 211 -9.33 15.47 -26.90
C LEU A 211 -10.73 15.72 -27.50
N ALA A 212 -11.44 14.67 -27.92
CA ALA A 212 -12.80 14.79 -28.45
C ALA A 212 -13.76 15.40 -27.41
N LEU A 213 -13.67 14.96 -26.15
CA LEU A 213 -14.48 15.49 -25.06
C LEU A 213 -14.14 16.95 -24.72
N ALA A 214 -12.85 17.31 -24.73
CA ALA A 214 -12.40 18.67 -24.49
C ALA A 214 -12.94 19.64 -25.56
N LEU A 215 -12.77 19.29 -26.83
CA LEU A 215 -13.24 20.12 -27.95
C LEU A 215 -14.76 20.21 -28.03
N ARG A 216 -15.48 19.11 -27.71
CA ARG A 216 -16.94 19.13 -27.57
C ARG A 216 -17.39 20.10 -26.47
N ARG A 217 -16.73 20.09 -25.32
CA ARG A 217 -17.07 20.95 -24.18
C ARG A 217 -16.85 22.43 -24.46
N VAL A 218 -15.77 22.78 -25.17
CA VAL A 218 -15.52 24.18 -25.59
C VAL A 218 -16.48 24.61 -26.70
N ARG A 219 -16.91 23.69 -27.57
CA ARG A 219 -17.95 23.97 -28.59
C ARG A 219 -19.32 24.22 -27.95
N GLU A 220 -19.67 23.45 -26.93
CA GLU A 220 -20.95 23.54 -26.22
C GLU A 220 -20.99 24.67 -25.18
N SER A 221 -19.85 25.28 -24.82
CA SER A 221 -19.88 26.42 -23.88
C SER A 221 -20.51 27.63 -24.55
N PRO A 222 -21.64 28.14 -24.03
CA PRO A 222 -22.29 29.30 -24.62
C PRO A 222 -21.39 30.53 -24.45
N LEU A 223 -21.03 31.13 -25.59
CA LEU A 223 -20.40 32.45 -25.74
C LEU A 223 -21.24 33.51 -24.99
N ASP A 224 -21.01 33.67 -23.69
CA ASP A 224 -21.70 34.67 -22.87
C ASP A 224 -20.96 36.01 -22.96
N ASN A 225 -21.42 36.83 -23.92
CA ASN A 225 -20.93 38.18 -24.18
C ASN A 225 -20.91 39.07 -22.91
N GLY A 226 -19.71 39.36 -22.42
CA GLY A 226 -19.25 40.68 -21.96
C GLY A 226 -19.85 41.34 -20.70
N THR A 227 -21.12 41.19 -20.36
CA THR A 227 -21.78 42.05 -19.35
C THR A 227 -22.25 41.30 -18.09
N MET A 228 -22.59 40.01 -18.18
CA MET A 228 -23.15 39.26 -17.04
C MET A 228 -22.11 38.64 -16.07
N SER A 229 -20.83 38.63 -16.44
CA SER A 229 -19.75 38.07 -15.63
C SER A 229 -19.34 38.96 -14.45
N ARG A 230 -19.65 40.26 -14.44
CA ARG A 230 -19.30 41.15 -13.30
C ARG A 230 -20.24 40.96 -12.10
N MET A 231 -21.54 40.75 -12.33
CA MET A 231 -22.51 40.49 -11.26
C MET A 231 -22.38 39.07 -10.70
N ARG A 232 -22.15 38.06 -11.56
CA ARG A 232 -21.85 36.70 -11.10
C ARG A 232 -20.54 36.62 -10.32
N ARG A 233 -19.46 37.31 -10.75
CA ARG A 233 -18.20 37.37 -9.98
C ARG A 233 -18.37 38.01 -8.60
N ALA A 234 -19.21 39.05 -8.46
CA ALA A 234 -19.50 39.65 -7.17
C ALA A 234 -20.31 38.72 -6.23
N ALA A 235 -21.30 38.00 -6.78
CA ALA A 235 -22.09 37.02 -6.03
C ALA A 235 -21.26 35.78 -5.63
N LEU A 236 -20.41 35.27 -6.54
CA LEU A 236 -19.47 34.19 -6.23
C LEU A 236 -18.42 34.64 -5.22
N ARG A 237 -17.91 35.88 -5.29
CA ARG A 237 -16.95 36.42 -4.31
C ARG A 237 -17.55 36.56 -2.90
N ARG A 238 -18.83 36.91 -2.79
CA ARG A 238 -19.55 36.89 -1.50
C ARG A 238 -19.72 35.47 -0.99
N ARG A 239 -20.07 34.51 -1.86
CA ARG A 239 -20.15 33.08 -1.48
C ARG A 239 -18.79 32.51 -1.06
N THR A 240 -17.70 32.83 -1.75
CA THR A 240 -16.36 32.34 -1.39
C THR A 240 -15.86 32.95 -0.08
N LEU A 241 -16.15 34.23 0.20
CA LEU A 241 -15.84 34.85 1.50
C LEU A 241 -16.66 34.22 2.65
N LEU A 242 -17.93 33.91 2.42
CA LEU A 242 -18.79 33.25 3.41
C LEU A 242 -18.32 31.82 3.67
N MET A 243 -17.95 31.07 2.62
CA MET A 243 -17.35 29.75 2.75
C MET A 243 -15.98 29.79 3.44
N ALA A 244 -15.16 30.80 3.17
CA ALA A 244 -13.88 30.99 3.85
C ALA A 244 -14.08 31.29 5.35
N LEU A 245 -15.07 32.11 5.71
CA LEU A 245 -15.43 32.38 7.10
C LEU A 245 -15.89 31.10 7.83
N ILE A 246 -16.73 30.29 7.18
CA ILE A 246 -17.19 29.00 7.72
C ILE A 246 -16.01 28.03 7.89
N ALA A 247 -15.10 27.98 6.92
CA ALA A 247 -13.90 27.14 7.01
C ALA A 247 -12.98 27.58 8.16
N ILE A 248 -12.80 28.88 8.37
CA ILE A 248 -12.02 29.43 9.50
C ILE A 248 -12.71 29.11 10.84
N ALA A 249 -14.04 29.25 10.92
CA ALA A 249 -14.80 28.91 12.12
C ALA A 249 -14.71 27.40 12.42
N ALA A 250 -14.83 26.54 11.40
CA ALA A 250 -14.67 25.10 11.54
C ALA A 250 -13.26 24.70 11.97
N ALA A 251 -12.23 25.34 11.41
CA ALA A 251 -10.84 25.16 11.82
C ALA A 251 -10.62 25.61 13.27
N GLY A 252 -11.25 26.70 13.70
CA GLY A 252 -11.22 27.17 15.09
C GLY A 252 -11.82 26.17 16.08
N VAL A 253 -12.96 25.56 15.73
CA VAL A 253 -13.58 24.51 16.56
C VAL A 253 -12.71 23.25 16.63
N LEU A 254 -12.07 22.86 15.52
CA LEU A 254 -11.12 21.73 15.50
C LEU A 254 -9.84 22.01 16.29
N ALA A 255 -9.43 23.27 16.40
CA ALA A 255 -8.24 23.67 17.14
C ALA A 255 -8.43 23.70 18.66
N VAL A 256 -9.68 23.62 19.16
CA VAL A 256 -9.94 23.51 20.60
C VAL A 256 -9.65 22.07 21.03
N PRO A 257 -8.62 21.84 21.88
CA PRO A 257 -8.30 20.50 22.34
C PRO A 257 -9.44 19.98 23.23
N PHE A 258 -10.29 19.12 22.66
CA PHE A 258 -11.37 18.48 23.40
C PHE A 258 -10.77 17.33 24.22
N PRO A 259 -10.84 17.36 25.56
CA PRO A 259 -10.27 16.31 26.38
C PRO A 259 -11.07 15.03 26.21
N TYR A 260 -10.58 14.14 25.35
CA TYR A 260 -11.16 12.84 25.12
C TYR A 260 -10.71 11.87 26.22
N ARG A 261 -11.61 11.57 27.17
CA ARG A 261 -11.38 10.58 28.22
C ARG A 261 -11.93 9.23 27.76
N MET A 262 -11.04 8.30 27.45
CA MET A 262 -11.40 6.90 27.23
C MET A 262 -11.75 6.27 28.58
N ARG A 263 -12.93 5.66 28.68
CA ARG A 263 -13.28 4.80 29.81
C ARG A 263 -12.86 3.39 29.44
N CYS A 264 -11.96 2.81 30.23
CA CYS A 264 -11.55 1.43 30.11
C CYS A 264 -11.87 0.73 31.43
N ASP A 265 -12.43 -0.46 31.35
CA ASP A 265 -12.56 -1.32 32.52
C ASP A 265 -11.18 -1.89 32.83
N CYS A 266 -10.64 -1.54 34.00
CA CYS A 266 -9.36 -2.02 34.48
C CYS A 266 -9.59 -2.85 35.74
N VAL A 267 -8.97 -4.02 35.81
CA VAL A 267 -8.96 -4.86 37.00
C VAL A 267 -7.59 -4.74 37.65
N ALA A 268 -7.54 -4.45 38.95
CA ALA A 268 -6.31 -4.44 39.70
C ALA A 268 -5.92 -5.88 40.05
N GLU A 269 -4.76 -6.32 39.55
CA GLU A 269 -4.20 -7.64 39.86
C GLU A 269 -2.97 -7.49 40.78
N PRO A 270 -2.82 -8.38 41.79
CA PRO A 270 -1.61 -8.41 42.62
C PRO A 270 -0.37 -8.75 41.80
N ILE A 271 0.73 -8.04 42.06
CA ILE A 271 2.03 -8.24 41.39
C ILE A 271 2.58 -9.64 41.68
N ALA A 272 2.37 -10.14 42.89
CA ALA A 272 2.73 -11.49 43.31
C ALA A 272 1.67 -12.02 44.28
N ARG A 273 1.32 -13.29 44.15
CA ARG A 273 0.45 -14.02 45.08
C ARG A 273 1.17 -15.26 45.57
N ARG A 274 1.01 -15.62 46.84
CA ARG A 274 1.68 -16.79 47.38
C ARG A 274 0.79 -17.52 48.39
N TYR A 275 0.35 -18.70 47.98
CA TYR A 275 -0.34 -19.62 48.86
C TYR A 275 0.62 -20.25 49.87
N VAL A 276 0.27 -20.16 51.15
CA VAL A 276 0.95 -20.86 52.24
C VAL A 276 0.10 -22.08 52.62
N ALA A 277 0.64 -23.27 52.37
CA ALA A 277 -0.03 -24.54 52.59
C ALA A 277 0.58 -25.32 53.76
N VAL A 278 -0.21 -26.23 54.31
CA VAL A 278 0.17 -27.08 55.45
C VAL A 278 1.23 -28.11 55.00
N PRO A 279 2.35 -28.23 55.73
CA PRO A 279 3.47 -29.09 55.33
C PRO A 279 3.27 -30.59 55.62
N PHE A 280 2.38 -30.97 56.53
CA PHE A 280 2.03 -32.35 56.90
C PHE A 280 0.74 -32.36 57.76
N ASP A 281 0.10 -33.52 57.91
CA ASP A 281 -1.14 -33.65 58.68
C ASP A 281 -0.93 -33.31 60.16
N VAL A 282 -1.59 -32.26 60.66
CA VAL A 282 -1.46 -31.77 62.03
C VAL A 282 -2.63 -30.86 62.42
N ASP A 283 -2.92 -30.76 63.71
CA ASP A 283 -3.97 -29.87 64.21
C ASP A 283 -3.48 -28.42 64.29
N LEU A 284 -4.37 -27.46 64.01
CA LEU A 284 -4.07 -26.03 64.15
C LEU A 284 -4.04 -25.65 65.64
N LEU A 285 -2.93 -25.10 66.14
CA LEU A 285 -2.85 -24.61 67.52
C LEU A 285 -3.46 -23.21 67.65
N GLY A 286 -3.13 -22.32 66.71
CA GLY A 286 -3.58 -20.94 66.71
C GLY A 286 -3.10 -20.15 65.51
N THR A 287 -3.72 -18.99 65.28
CA THR A 287 -3.31 -18.03 64.24
C THR A 287 -2.83 -16.72 64.84
N SER A 288 -1.84 -16.10 64.22
CA SER A 288 -1.25 -14.83 64.70
C SER A 288 -1.58 -13.63 63.82
N VAL A 289 -2.26 -13.85 62.69
CA VAL A 289 -2.56 -12.83 61.67
C VAL A 289 -4.00 -12.95 61.19
N GLU A 290 -4.58 -11.81 60.80
CA GLU A 290 -5.92 -11.73 60.20
C GLU A 290 -5.84 -11.32 58.72
N PRO A 291 -6.83 -11.69 57.88
CA PRO A 291 -6.94 -11.15 56.54
C PRO A 291 -7.02 -9.61 56.56
N GLY A 292 -6.13 -8.96 55.82
CA GLY A 292 -5.94 -7.51 55.81
C GLY A 292 -4.69 -7.04 56.55
N ASP A 293 -4.04 -7.89 57.35
CA ASP A 293 -2.80 -7.54 58.03
C ASP A 293 -1.60 -7.49 57.08
N GLU A 294 -0.72 -6.52 57.30
CA GLU A 294 0.58 -6.42 56.65
C GLU A 294 1.60 -7.33 57.34
N VAL A 295 2.24 -8.22 56.58
CA VAL A 295 3.24 -9.17 57.06
C VAL A 295 4.56 -8.99 56.32
N ARG A 296 5.66 -9.24 57.02
CA ARG A 296 7.01 -9.29 56.44
C ARG A 296 7.45 -10.72 56.23
N GLN A 297 8.42 -10.90 55.34
CA GLN A 297 9.08 -12.17 55.13
C GLN A 297 9.66 -12.70 56.46
N GLY A 298 9.25 -13.90 56.84
CA GLY A 298 9.65 -14.56 58.08
C GLY A 298 8.69 -14.36 59.25
N ASP A 299 7.67 -13.52 59.14
CA ASP A 299 6.68 -13.32 60.21
C ASP A 299 5.84 -14.59 60.42
N LEU A 300 5.45 -14.84 61.67
CA LEU A 300 4.66 -16.01 62.05
C LEU A 300 3.20 -15.80 61.65
N LEU A 301 2.66 -16.70 60.83
CA LEU A 301 1.27 -16.67 60.38
C LEU A 301 0.38 -17.55 61.27
N ALA A 302 0.82 -18.79 61.48
CA ALA A 302 0.11 -19.78 62.29
C ALA A 302 1.07 -20.71 63.02
N GLU A 303 0.60 -21.26 64.14
CA GLU A 303 1.29 -22.28 64.90
C GLU A 303 0.50 -23.59 64.84
N LEU A 304 1.20 -24.69 64.57
CA LEU A 304 0.64 -26.05 64.48
C LEU A 304 0.91 -26.82 65.77
N ASP A 305 -0.01 -27.72 66.17
CA ASP A 305 0.14 -28.48 67.41
C ASP A 305 1.20 -29.60 67.28
N GLY A 306 2.40 -29.32 67.79
CA GLY A 306 3.50 -30.28 67.83
C GLY A 306 3.49 -31.27 69.00
N ARG A 307 2.41 -31.40 69.79
CA ARG A 307 2.39 -32.31 70.95
C ARG A 307 2.62 -33.77 70.53
N THR A 308 1.91 -34.24 69.51
CA THR A 308 2.04 -35.62 69.00
C THR A 308 3.45 -35.90 68.49
N ILE A 309 4.02 -34.97 67.70
CA ILE A 309 5.38 -35.10 67.16
C ILE A 309 6.41 -35.16 68.30
N ARG A 310 6.27 -34.31 69.33
CA ARG A 310 7.18 -34.31 70.49
C ARG A 310 7.12 -35.61 71.30
N LEU A 311 5.93 -36.20 71.45
CA LEU A 311 5.77 -37.51 72.09
C LEU A 311 6.42 -38.64 71.28
N GLU A 312 6.26 -38.60 69.96
CA GLU A 312 6.90 -39.58 69.06
C GLU A 312 8.43 -39.44 69.10
N MET A 313 8.96 -38.20 69.08
CA MET A 313 10.38 -37.94 69.26
C MET A 313 10.93 -38.49 70.57
N ALA A 314 10.22 -38.29 71.68
CA ALA A 314 10.63 -38.81 72.99
C ALA A 314 10.66 -40.35 73.01
N THR A 315 9.68 -40.98 72.34
CA THR A 315 9.61 -42.45 72.20
C THR A 315 10.79 -42.98 71.39
N LEU A 316 11.08 -42.39 70.23
CA LEU A 316 12.22 -42.79 69.39
C LEU A 316 13.57 -42.52 70.07
N ALA A 317 13.68 -41.44 70.86
CA ALA A 317 14.89 -41.16 71.63
C ALA A 317 15.15 -42.24 72.71
N ALA A 318 14.10 -42.73 73.36
CA ALA A 318 14.20 -43.83 74.32
C ALA A 318 14.57 -45.15 73.64
N GLU A 319 13.95 -45.47 72.49
CA GLU A 319 14.30 -46.64 71.68
C GLU A 319 15.76 -46.60 71.21
N ARG A 320 16.22 -45.42 70.78
CA ARG A 320 17.62 -45.20 70.40
C ARG A 320 18.55 -45.45 71.58
N ALA A 321 18.24 -44.92 72.75
CA ALA A 321 19.05 -45.15 73.95
C ALA A 321 19.09 -46.64 74.33
N GLN A 322 18.00 -47.37 74.13
CA GLN A 322 17.96 -48.81 74.30
C GLN A 322 18.83 -49.54 73.27
N ALA A 323 18.75 -49.18 71.98
CA ALA A 323 19.57 -49.77 70.92
C ALA A 323 21.08 -49.50 71.13
N VAL A 324 21.45 -48.32 71.62
CA VAL A 324 22.83 -47.99 72.03
C VAL A 324 23.30 -48.93 73.14
N LYS A 325 22.50 -49.13 74.19
CA LYS A 325 22.84 -50.07 75.27
C LYS A 325 22.96 -51.51 74.77
N GLN A 326 22.10 -51.92 73.83
CA GLN A 326 22.17 -53.27 73.22
C GLN A 326 23.45 -53.45 72.40
N ARG A 327 23.84 -52.45 71.61
CA ARG A 327 25.12 -52.46 70.87
C ARG A 327 26.30 -52.60 71.84
N ASP A 328 26.30 -51.82 72.93
CA ASP A 328 27.37 -51.84 73.91
C ASP A 328 27.44 -53.18 74.66
N ALA A 329 26.30 -53.82 74.94
CA ALA A 329 26.25 -55.18 75.47
C ALA A 329 26.80 -56.21 74.49
N LYS A 330 26.43 -56.15 73.20
CA LYS A 330 26.96 -57.03 72.14
C LYS A 330 28.46 -56.85 71.91
N TYR A 331 28.95 -55.62 72.08
CA TYR A 331 30.38 -55.33 72.09
C TYR A 331 31.11 -56.03 73.24
N ALA A 332 30.55 -56.01 74.45
CA ALA A 332 31.11 -56.73 75.59
C ALA A 332 31.09 -58.27 75.39
N GLU A 333 30.09 -58.80 74.70
CA GLU A 333 29.97 -60.22 74.32
C GLU A 333 30.87 -60.64 73.15
N GLN A 334 31.61 -59.71 72.52
CA GLN A 334 32.41 -59.92 71.30
C GLN A 334 31.61 -60.44 70.07
N ASP A 335 30.30 -60.19 70.04
CA ASP A 335 29.42 -60.54 68.92
C ASP A 335 29.44 -59.43 67.86
N VAL A 336 30.32 -59.57 66.86
CA VAL A 336 30.50 -58.59 65.77
C VAL A 336 29.23 -58.45 64.93
N ALA A 337 28.52 -59.55 64.66
CA ALA A 337 27.32 -59.51 63.84
C ALA A 337 26.18 -58.80 64.57
N GLY A 338 25.96 -59.12 65.85
CA GLY A 338 24.98 -58.45 66.71
C GLY A 338 25.27 -56.96 66.90
N MET A 339 26.54 -56.59 67.04
CA MET A 339 26.96 -55.18 67.11
C MET A 339 26.62 -54.41 65.83
N GLN A 340 26.89 -55.00 64.66
CA GLN A 340 26.61 -54.35 63.37
C GLN A 340 25.11 -54.16 63.15
N LEU A 341 24.30 -55.16 63.53
CA LEU A 341 22.83 -55.05 63.47
C LEU A 341 22.31 -53.94 64.40
N ALA A 342 22.81 -53.87 65.63
CA ALA A 342 22.42 -52.81 66.56
C ALA A 342 22.88 -51.42 66.09
N ALA A 343 24.04 -51.31 65.44
CA ALA A 343 24.51 -50.07 64.82
C ALA A 343 23.59 -49.60 63.69
N LEU A 344 23.13 -50.53 62.82
CA LEU A 344 22.17 -50.22 61.75
C LEU A 344 20.81 -49.78 62.32
N GLU A 345 20.36 -50.36 63.44
CA GLU A 345 19.11 -49.94 64.08
C GLU A 345 19.24 -48.53 64.70
N ILE A 346 20.38 -48.21 65.31
CA ILE A 346 20.67 -46.83 65.78
C ILE A 346 20.63 -45.86 64.61
N GLU A 347 21.27 -46.19 63.48
CA GLU A 347 21.26 -45.33 62.28
C GLU A 347 19.84 -45.14 61.74
N ARG A 348 19.03 -46.20 61.70
CA ARG A 348 17.62 -46.14 61.31
C ARG A 348 16.82 -45.21 62.22
N LEU A 349 16.99 -45.32 63.53
CA LEU A 349 16.32 -44.45 64.51
C LEU A 349 16.80 -42.99 64.39
N ASP A 350 18.09 -42.76 64.14
CA ASP A 350 18.66 -41.42 63.90
C ASP A 350 18.10 -40.76 62.64
N VAL A 351 17.81 -41.53 61.58
CA VAL A 351 17.13 -41.01 60.39
C VAL A 351 15.69 -40.59 60.71
N LYS A 352 14.96 -41.40 61.50
CA LYS A 352 13.58 -41.06 61.91
C LYS A 352 13.54 -39.82 62.82
N LEU A 353 14.46 -39.71 63.78
CA LEU A 353 14.56 -38.54 64.64
C LEU A 353 14.82 -37.27 63.82
N ARG A 354 15.74 -37.31 62.84
CA ARG A 354 16.00 -36.19 61.93
C ARG A 354 14.79 -35.78 61.09
N LEU A 355 13.91 -36.71 60.74
CA LEU A 355 12.66 -36.40 60.04
C LEU A 355 11.71 -35.62 60.95
N LEU A 356 11.50 -36.08 62.19
CA LEU A 356 10.64 -35.40 63.15
C LEU A 356 11.20 -34.02 63.55
N GLU A 357 12.52 -33.88 63.69
CA GLU A 357 13.17 -32.58 63.93
C GLU A 357 12.86 -31.56 62.83
N ARG A 358 12.83 -32.00 61.57
CA ARG A 358 12.42 -31.13 60.44
C ARG A 358 10.94 -30.77 60.51
N GLN A 359 10.09 -31.71 60.90
CA GLN A 359 8.66 -31.42 61.09
C GLN A 359 8.45 -30.42 62.23
N VAL A 360 9.19 -30.54 63.34
CA VAL A 360 9.16 -29.56 64.43
C VAL A 360 9.55 -28.16 63.96
N ALA A 361 10.59 -28.04 63.12
CA ALA A 361 10.99 -26.76 62.55
C ALA A 361 9.90 -26.12 61.65
N GLN A 362 8.99 -26.94 61.12
CA GLN A 362 7.88 -26.53 60.25
C GLN A 362 6.55 -26.32 61.00
N LEU A 363 6.51 -26.50 62.32
CA LEU A 363 5.32 -26.21 63.14
C LEU A 363 4.99 -24.71 63.19
N ALA A 364 6.01 -23.86 63.04
CA ALA A 364 5.86 -22.42 62.94
C ALA A 364 5.74 -22.04 61.45
N VAL A 365 4.52 -21.83 60.99
CA VAL A 365 4.25 -21.44 59.60
C VAL A 365 4.57 -19.95 59.43
N ARG A 366 5.54 -19.64 58.57
CA ARG A 366 6.03 -18.26 58.36
C ARG A 366 5.74 -17.74 56.97
N SER A 367 5.64 -16.42 56.84
CA SER A 367 5.46 -15.77 55.54
C SER A 367 6.71 -15.90 54.67
N PRO A 368 6.60 -16.34 53.41
CA PRO A 368 7.73 -16.39 52.48
C PRO A 368 8.02 -15.05 51.80
N ILE A 369 7.10 -14.08 51.85
CA ILE A 369 7.20 -12.77 51.18
C ILE A 369 6.68 -11.64 52.07
N ASP A 370 7.07 -10.41 51.78
CA ASP A 370 6.41 -9.23 52.32
C ASP A 370 5.10 -8.98 51.56
N GLY A 371 4.01 -8.67 52.26
CA GLY A 371 2.71 -8.46 51.62
C GLY A 371 1.55 -8.27 52.60
N VAL A 372 0.34 -8.37 52.06
CA VAL A 372 -0.92 -8.31 52.83
C VAL A 372 -1.60 -9.66 52.72
N VAL A 373 -2.09 -10.19 53.85
CA VAL A 373 -2.84 -11.45 53.87
C VAL A 373 -4.22 -11.22 53.25
N ILE A 374 -4.57 -11.94 52.18
CA ILE A 374 -5.84 -11.72 51.47
C ILE A 374 -6.95 -12.61 52.03
N ALA A 375 -6.62 -13.87 52.31
CA ALA A 375 -7.57 -14.87 52.77
C ALA A 375 -6.93 -15.79 53.81
N GLY A 376 -7.77 -16.41 54.67
CA GLY A 376 -7.31 -17.33 55.71
C GLY A 376 -7.75 -16.98 57.13
N ASP A 377 -8.99 -16.53 57.33
CA ASP A 377 -9.54 -16.37 58.70
C ASP A 377 -9.79 -17.74 59.32
N LEU A 378 -8.80 -18.21 60.07
CA LEU A 378 -8.79 -19.51 60.75
C LEU A 378 -8.91 -19.37 62.27
N GLN A 379 -9.21 -18.18 62.80
CA GLN A 379 -9.39 -17.99 64.25
C GLN A 379 -10.52 -18.85 64.83
N ARG A 380 -11.55 -19.12 64.01
CA ARG A 380 -12.67 -19.99 64.41
C ARG A 380 -12.40 -21.48 64.20
N ALA A 381 -11.26 -21.82 63.59
CA ALA A 381 -10.86 -23.19 63.25
C ALA A 381 -9.69 -23.69 64.12
N GLU A 382 -9.40 -23.02 65.23
CA GLU A 382 -8.41 -23.50 66.21
C GLU A 382 -8.79 -24.89 66.73
N GLY A 383 -7.83 -25.81 66.74
CA GLY A 383 -8.03 -27.21 67.11
C GLY A 383 -8.62 -28.10 66.01
N VAL A 384 -8.81 -27.59 64.78
CA VAL A 384 -9.25 -28.40 63.64
C VAL A 384 -8.07 -29.16 63.03
N PRO A 385 -8.23 -30.46 62.69
CA PRO A 385 -7.21 -31.22 61.98
C PRO A 385 -7.02 -30.68 60.56
N LEU A 386 -5.79 -30.37 60.21
CA LEU A 386 -5.41 -29.92 58.88
C LEU A 386 -4.74 -31.05 58.10
N GLN A 387 -4.96 -31.06 56.78
CA GLN A 387 -4.38 -32.05 55.89
C GLN A 387 -3.19 -31.49 55.10
N LEU A 388 -2.25 -32.35 54.75
CA LEU A 388 -1.12 -32.04 53.87
C LEU A 388 -1.61 -31.32 52.59
N GLY A 389 -1.03 -30.15 52.32
CA GLY A 389 -1.34 -29.36 51.12
C GLY A 389 -2.60 -28.52 51.21
N GLN A 390 -3.34 -28.55 52.32
CA GLN A 390 -4.44 -27.61 52.57
C GLN A 390 -3.89 -26.18 52.64
N THR A 391 -4.52 -25.25 51.91
CA THR A 391 -4.14 -23.83 51.89
C THR A 391 -4.63 -23.13 53.16
N LEU A 392 -3.73 -22.47 53.90
CA LEU A 392 -4.07 -21.68 55.08
C LEU A 392 -4.28 -20.21 54.72
N PHE A 393 -3.32 -19.63 54.00
CA PHE A 393 -3.28 -18.20 53.67
C PHE A 393 -2.96 -17.97 52.19
N GLU A 394 -3.43 -16.83 51.64
CA GLU A 394 -3.11 -16.31 50.30
C GLU A 394 -2.45 -14.94 50.34
#